data_AF-A0AAU3H4I2-F1
#
_entry.id   AF-A0AAU3H4I2-F1
#
_cell.length_a   1.000
_cell.length_b   1.000
_cell.length_c   1.000
_cell.angle_alpha   90.00
_cell.angle_beta   90.00
_cell.angle_gamma   90.00
#
_symmetry.space_group_name_H-M   'P 1'
#
loop_
_entity.id
_entity.type
_entity.pdbx_description
1 polymer ?
#
loop_
_entity_poly.entity_id
_entity_poly.type
_entity_poly.pdbx_seq_one_letter_code
_entity_poly.pdbx_strand_id
1 'polypeptide(L)'
;MIAPAHAVPRARCLPLSPALPDGESPETWSPPLDPAELRHVLRMMRVWEPFDADALLDDVGTALDDVPPAEKHQRELAERLRGHLAQLVDIAISGDADIKDTAALTLIEKARDLRSEVRPGGPCRAVVHLRRMAWTVNELLERLLTTGQLTNVNAV
;
A
#
# COMPACT_ATOMS: atom_id res chain seq x y z
N MET A 1 -12.55 -37.62 32.44
CA MET A 1 -13.49 -36.69 31.77
C MET A 1 -12.65 -35.92 30.75
N ILE A 2 -12.61 -36.39 29.50
CA ILE A 2 -11.77 -35.84 28.41
C ILE A 2 -12.75 -35.44 27.31
N ALA A 3 -12.72 -34.17 26.92
CA ALA A 3 -13.57 -33.63 25.84
C ALA A 3 -13.15 -34.23 24.47
N PRO A 4 -14.08 -34.49 23.54
CA PRO A 4 -13.71 -34.95 22.21
C PRO A 4 -13.15 -33.79 21.38
N ALA A 5 -12.13 -34.11 20.58
CA ALA A 5 -11.52 -33.20 19.63
C ALA A 5 -12.56 -32.68 18.63
N HIS A 6 -12.63 -31.36 18.46
CA HIS A 6 -13.39 -30.72 17.38
C HIS A 6 -12.77 -31.11 16.03
N ALA A 7 -13.51 -31.90 15.26
CA ALA A 7 -13.16 -32.21 13.89
C ALA A 7 -13.23 -30.93 13.04
N VAL A 8 -12.10 -30.54 12.44
CA VAL A 8 -12.04 -29.49 11.42
C VAL A 8 -12.90 -29.95 10.23
N PRO A 9 -13.91 -29.18 9.79
CA PRO A 9 -14.69 -29.55 8.63
C PRO A 9 -13.79 -29.51 7.39
N ARG A 10 -13.55 -30.67 6.79
CA ARG A 10 -12.92 -30.77 5.46
C ARG A 10 -13.74 -29.95 4.49
N ALA A 11 -13.08 -29.02 3.79
CA ALA A 11 -13.68 -28.27 2.70
C ALA A 11 -14.42 -29.25 1.77
N ARG A 12 -15.74 -29.09 1.65
CA ARG A 12 -16.52 -29.80 0.65
C ARG A 12 -16.04 -29.30 -0.70
N CYS A 13 -15.35 -30.16 -1.46
CA CYS A 13 -15.24 -29.99 -2.90
C CYS A 13 -16.66 -29.92 -3.44
N LEU A 14 -17.07 -28.75 -3.94
CA LEU A 14 -18.27 -28.65 -4.76
C LEU A 14 -18.12 -29.61 -5.94
N PRO A 15 -19.18 -30.35 -6.34
CA PRO A 15 -19.09 -31.22 -7.49
C PRO A 15 -18.75 -30.37 -8.72
N LEU A 16 -17.72 -30.81 -9.47
CA LEU A 16 -17.47 -30.32 -10.83
C LEU A 16 -18.77 -30.47 -11.65
N SER A 17 -19.04 -29.46 -12.48
CA SER A 17 -20.17 -29.38 -13.41
C SER A 17 -20.54 -30.71 -14.08
N PRO A 18 -21.84 -30.91 -14.43
CA PRO A 18 -22.25 -32.09 -15.17
C PRO A 18 -21.53 -32.15 -16.53
N ALA A 19 -21.12 -33.37 -16.88
CA ALA A 19 -20.38 -33.69 -18.10
C ALA A 19 -21.05 -33.11 -19.35
N LEU A 20 -20.26 -32.40 -20.15
CA LEU A 20 -20.63 -31.95 -21.50
C LEU A 20 -20.84 -33.17 -22.41
N PRO A 21 -21.78 -33.11 -23.38
CA PRO A 21 -22.04 -34.20 -24.30
C PRO A 21 -20.81 -34.53 -25.15
N ASP A 22 -20.63 -35.82 -25.41
CA ASP A 22 -19.49 -36.42 -26.10
C ASP A 22 -19.23 -35.75 -27.47
N GLY A 23 -18.09 -35.06 -27.63
CA GLY A 23 -17.62 -34.64 -28.95
C GLY A 23 -16.65 -33.46 -29.00
N GLU A 24 -16.64 -32.56 -28.02
CA GLU A 24 -15.72 -31.42 -27.98
C GLU A 24 -14.63 -31.68 -26.94
N SER A 25 -13.38 -31.82 -27.40
CA SER A 25 -12.24 -31.76 -26.48
C SER A 25 -12.34 -30.42 -25.76
N PRO A 26 -12.39 -30.39 -24.40
CA PRO A 26 -12.48 -29.13 -23.70
C PRO A 26 -11.30 -28.28 -24.15
N GLU A 27 -11.60 -27.07 -24.65
CA GLU A 27 -10.59 -26.07 -24.95
C GLU A 27 -9.64 -26.05 -23.76
N THR A 28 -8.41 -26.50 -23.98
CA THR A 28 -7.48 -26.71 -22.88
C THR A 28 -7.17 -25.34 -22.34
N TRP A 29 -7.75 -25.01 -21.19
CA TRP A 29 -7.53 -23.72 -20.54
C TRP A 29 -6.03 -23.55 -20.34
N SER A 30 -5.47 -22.60 -21.09
CA SER A 30 -4.09 -22.18 -20.90
C SER A 30 -4.10 -21.09 -19.84
N PRO A 31 -3.48 -21.31 -18.66
CA PRO A 31 -3.41 -20.28 -17.65
C PRO A 31 -2.68 -19.06 -18.23
N PRO A 32 -3.15 -17.84 -17.96
CA PRO A 32 -2.54 -16.61 -18.47
C PRO A 32 -1.17 -16.33 -17.83
N LEU A 33 -0.82 -17.05 -16.76
CA LEU A 33 0.43 -16.94 -16.05
C LEU A 33 1.10 -18.30 -15.95
N ASP A 34 2.39 -18.36 -16.21
CA ASP A 34 3.18 -19.56 -15.97
C ASP A 34 3.44 -19.80 -14.46
N PRO A 35 3.93 -20.98 -14.05
CA PRO A 35 4.19 -21.27 -12.64
C PRO A 35 5.22 -20.35 -11.96
N ALA A 36 6.15 -19.75 -12.70
CA ALA A 36 7.12 -18.78 -12.17
C ALA A 36 6.47 -17.41 -11.95
N GLU A 37 5.65 -16.94 -12.90
CA GLU A 37 4.88 -15.70 -12.80
C GLU A 37 3.87 -15.78 -11.65
N LEU A 38 3.16 -16.90 -11.49
CA LEU A 38 2.25 -17.09 -10.37
C LEU A 38 2.98 -17.08 -9.01
N ARG A 39 4.16 -17.68 -8.93
CA ARG A 39 5.01 -17.63 -7.72
C ARG A 39 5.51 -16.22 -7.44
N HIS A 40 5.75 -15.42 -8.47
CA HIS A 40 6.13 -14.03 -8.33
C HIS A 40 4.97 -13.20 -7.77
N VAL A 41 3.77 -13.30 -8.35
CA VAL A 41 2.56 -12.62 -7.85
C VAL A 41 2.27 -13.01 -6.40
N LEU A 42 2.32 -14.31 -6.07
CA LEU A 42 2.12 -14.77 -4.69
C LEU A 42 3.17 -14.21 -3.71
N ARG A 43 4.41 -14.02 -4.15
CA ARG A 43 5.45 -13.40 -3.33
C ARG A 43 5.12 -11.92 -3.09
N MET A 44 4.69 -11.21 -4.14
CA MET A 44 4.28 -9.81 -4.04
C MET A 44 3.07 -9.66 -3.10
N MET A 45 2.04 -10.49 -3.25
CA MET A 45 0.85 -10.46 -2.40
C MET A 45 1.15 -10.78 -0.93
N ARG A 46 2.17 -11.60 -0.63
CA ARG A 46 2.57 -11.91 0.75
C ARG A 46 3.33 -10.79 1.44
N VAL A 47 3.98 -9.94 0.67
CA VAL A 47 4.74 -8.77 1.17
C VAL A 47 3.87 -7.51 1.12
N TRP A 48 2.75 -7.56 0.41
CA TRP A 48 1.81 -6.46 0.30
C TRP A 48 1.18 -6.15 1.67
N GLU A 49 1.37 -4.93 2.11
CA GLU A 49 0.73 -4.36 3.30
C GLU A 49 -0.43 -3.48 2.83
N PRO A 50 -1.66 -3.70 3.36
CA PRO A 50 -2.79 -2.83 3.08
C PRO A 50 -2.48 -1.37 3.41
N PHE A 51 -3.06 -0.45 2.64
CA PHE A 51 -2.96 0.97 2.96
C PHE A 51 -3.67 1.26 4.29
N ASP A 52 -2.92 1.74 5.27
CA ASP A 52 -3.39 2.09 6.61
C ASP A 52 -3.31 3.62 6.78
N ALA A 53 -4.46 4.28 6.59
CA ALA A 53 -4.55 5.72 6.70
C ALA A 53 -4.31 6.21 8.15
N ASP A 54 -4.67 5.43 9.16
CA ASP A 54 -4.52 5.82 10.55
C ASP A 54 -3.05 5.77 10.96
N ALA A 55 -2.35 4.68 10.63
CA ALA A 55 -0.91 4.57 10.89
C ALA A 55 -0.09 5.64 10.14
N LEU A 56 -0.54 6.02 8.94
CA LEU A 56 0.03 7.12 8.17
C LEU A 56 -0.20 8.46 8.89
N LEU A 57 -1.41 8.75 9.33
CA LEU A 57 -1.75 10.00 10.04
C LEU A 57 -1.03 10.11 11.39
N ASP A 58 -0.82 9.01 12.10
CA ASP A 58 -0.01 8.96 13.33
C ASP A 58 1.45 9.36 13.06
N ASP A 59 2.02 8.91 11.95
CA ASP A 59 3.38 9.28 11.54
C ASP A 59 3.50 10.72 11.10
N VAL A 60 2.51 11.21 10.37
CA VAL A 60 2.39 12.62 9.99
C VAL A 60 2.29 13.48 11.24
N GLY A 61 1.43 13.14 12.19
CA GLY A 61 1.30 13.82 13.47
C GLY A 61 2.61 13.84 14.25
N THR A 62 3.28 12.69 14.37
CA THR A 62 4.58 12.57 15.06
C THR A 62 5.66 13.47 14.45
N ALA A 63 5.68 13.60 13.12
CA ALA A 63 6.70 14.40 12.42
C ALA A 63 6.43 15.91 12.50
N LEU A 64 5.16 16.30 12.56
CA LEU A 64 4.71 17.70 12.50
C LEU A 64 4.45 18.31 13.87
N ASP A 65 4.45 17.51 14.93
CA ASP A 65 4.33 17.99 16.30
C ASP A 65 5.35 19.11 16.61
N ASP A 66 4.97 19.99 17.54
CA ASP A 66 5.82 21.07 18.03
C ASP A 66 7.05 20.52 18.75
N VAL A 67 6.93 19.34 19.38
CA VAL A 67 8.02 18.61 20.00
C VAL A 67 8.66 17.67 18.96
N PRO A 68 9.92 17.90 18.56
CA PRO A 68 10.55 17.06 17.56
C PRO A 68 10.76 15.63 18.08
N PRO A 69 10.65 14.61 17.22
CA PRO A 69 10.90 13.22 17.60
C PRO A 69 12.35 13.05 18.06
N ALA A 70 12.54 12.21 19.08
CA ALA A 70 13.86 11.89 19.60
C ALA A 70 14.78 11.37 18.48
N GLU A 71 16.05 11.79 18.48
CA GLU A 71 17.01 11.49 17.40
C GLU A 71 17.10 10.01 17.04
N LYS A 72 17.05 9.14 18.06
CA LYS A 72 17.04 7.67 17.88
C LYS A 72 15.87 7.16 17.03
N HIS A 73 14.71 7.82 17.07
CA HIS A 73 13.50 7.43 16.34
C HIS A 73 13.37 8.13 14.98
N GLN A 74 14.13 9.20 14.73
CA GLN A 74 14.03 9.98 13.48
C GLN A 74 14.31 9.14 12.23
N ARG A 75 15.22 8.17 12.32
CA ARG A 75 15.53 7.27 11.20
C ARG A 75 14.34 6.36 10.88
N GLU A 76 13.76 5.75 11.89
CA GLU A 76 12.65 4.82 11.72
C GLU A 76 11.41 5.55 11.21
N LEU A 77 11.13 6.74 11.74
CA LEU A 77 10.05 7.60 11.24
C LEU A 77 10.28 8.02 9.78
N ALA A 78 11.52 8.32 9.38
CA ALA A 78 11.83 8.65 8.00
C ALA A 78 11.55 7.48 7.05
N GLU A 79 11.93 6.24 7.43
CA GLU A 79 11.65 5.08 6.59
C GLU A 79 10.15 4.79 6.48
N ARG A 80 9.40 4.92 7.59
CA ARG A 80 7.95 4.78 7.58
C ARG A 80 7.27 5.81 6.67
N LEU A 81 7.64 7.09 6.79
CA LEU A 81 7.14 8.15 5.91
C LEU A 81 7.50 7.91 4.43
N ARG A 82 8.68 7.36 4.12
CA ARG A 82 9.02 6.95 2.75
C ARG A 82 8.16 5.80 2.24
N GLY A 83 7.82 4.85 3.10
CA GLY A 83 6.87 3.77 2.82
C GLY A 83 5.49 4.33 2.48
N HIS A 84 4.96 5.22 3.31
CA HIS A 84 3.69 5.90 3.08
C HIS A 84 3.67 6.69 1.78
N LEU A 85 4.72 7.46 1.48
CA LEU A 85 4.86 8.16 0.19
C LEU A 85 4.88 7.19 -1.00
N ALA A 86 5.53 6.03 -0.87
CA ALA A 86 5.55 5.03 -1.93
C ALA A 86 4.14 4.49 -2.20
N GLN A 87 3.43 4.08 -1.14
CA GLN A 87 2.07 3.57 -1.25
C GLN A 87 1.10 4.61 -1.86
N LEU A 88 1.14 5.87 -1.40
CA LEU A 88 0.29 6.93 -1.94
C LEU A 88 0.58 7.20 -3.42
N VAL A 89 1.86 7.18 -3.82
CA VAL A 89 2.24 7.33 -5.24
C VAL A 89 1.71 6.17 -6.07
N ASP A 90 1.83 4.93 -5.58
CA ASP A 90 1.35 3.75 -6.30
C ASP A 90 -0.18 3.78 -6.45
N ILE A 91 -0.91 4.21 -5.42
CA ILE A 91 -2.37 4.43 -5.45
C ILE A 91 -2.72 5.52 -6.46
N ALA A 92 -2.01 6.66 -6.42
CA ALA A 92 -2.25 7.78 -7.32
C ALA A 92 -2.09 7.38 -8.79
N ILE A 93 -1.00 6.66 -9.13
CA ILE A 93 -0.73 6.19 -10.49
C ILE A 93 -1.76 5.13 -10.91
N SER A 94 -2.12 4.20 -10.02
CA SER A 94 -3.14 3.18 -10.32
C SER A 94 -4.52 3.79 -10.60
N GLY A 95 -4.76 5.00 -10.10
CA GLY A 95 -5.95 5.81 -10.35
C GLY A 95 -5.89 6.75 -11.55
N ASP A 96 -4.76 6.79 -12.26
CA ASP A 96 -4.38 7.79 -13.27
C ASP A 96 -4.42 9.25 -12.74
N ALA A 97 -4.18 9.47 -11.45
CA ALA A 97 -4.16 10.82 -10.88
C ALA A 97 -3.03 11.68 -11.47
N ASP A 98 -1.93 11.06 -11.88
CA ASP A 98 -0.83 11.70 -12.58
C ASP A 98 -1.23 12.28 -13.95
N ILE A 99 -2.24 11.68 -14.60
CA ILE A 99 -2.78 12.13 -15.89
C ILE A 99 -3.95 13.09 -15.69
N LYS A 100 -4.86 12.78 -14.77
CA LYS A 100 -6.13 13.48 -14.57
C LYS A 100 -6.00 14.76 -13.73
N ASP A 101 -4.92 14.87 -12.95
CA ASP A 101 -4.76 15.94 -11.97
C ASP A 101 -3.31 16.45 -11.89
N THR A 102 -3.07 17.62 -12.48
CA THR A 102 -1.76 18.30 -12.47
C THR A 102 -1.23 18.57 -11.05
N ALA A 103 -2.10 18.80 -10.08
CA ALA A 103 -1.67 19.01 -8.69
C ALA A 103 -1.17 17.70 -8.07
N ALA A 104 -1.87 16.58 -8.30
CA ALA A 104 -1.39 15.26 -7.90
C ALA A 104 -0.07 14.90 -8.58
N LEU A 105 0.09 15.19 -9.88
CA LEU A 105 1.36 14.97 -10.59
C LEU A 105 2.53 15.69 -9.90
N THR A 106 2.34 16.96 -9.55
CA THR A 106 3.37 17.76 -8.85
C THR A 106 3.74 17.16 -7.50
N LEU A 107 2.73 16.67 -6.75
CA LEU A 107 2.94 16.01 -5.46
C LEU A 107 3.64 14.66 -5.60
N ILE A 108 3.33 13.89 -6.65
CA ILE A 108 3.98 12.62 -6.98
C ILE A 108 5.46 12.82 -7.29
N GLU A 109 5.80 13.82 -8.10
CA GLU A 109 7.19 14.15 -8.42
C GLU A 109 7.96 14.56 -7.15
N LYS A 110 7.39 15.47 -6.36
CA LYS A 110 7.96 15.87 -5.07
C LYS A 110 8.16 14.69 -4.11
N ALA A 111 7.19 13.77 -4.05
CA ALA A 111 7.28 12.56 -3.24
C ALA A 111 8.42 11.65 -3.69
N ARG A 112 8.60 11.46 -5.00
CA ARG A 112 9.71 10.67 -5.57
C ARG A 112 11.07 11.30 -5.24
N ASP A 113 11.19 12.62 -5.39
CA ASP A 113 12.41 13.35 -5.05
C ASP A 113 12.76 13.17 -3.56
N LEU A 114 11.82 13.43 -2.66
CA LEU A 114 12.00 13.30 -1.21
C LEU A 114 12.36 11.87 -0.78
N ARG A 115 11.82 10.85 -1.45
CA ARG A 115 12.17 9.45 -1.19
C ARG A 115 13.61 9.13 -1.60
N SER A 116 14.11 9.78 -2.65
CA SER A 116 15.48 9.59 -3.15
C SER A 116 16.53 10.45 -2.44
N GLU A 117 16.11 11.51 -1.73
CA GLU A 117 17.02 12.36 -0.95
C GLU A 117 17.77 11.54 0.11
N VAL A 118 19.11 11.59 0.06
CA VAL A 118 19.95 11.05 1.12
C VAL A 118 19.65 11.78 2.43
N ARG A 119 19.47 11.02 3.52
CA ARG A 119 19.17 11.59 4.83
C ARG A 119 20.19 12.67 5.18
N PRO A 120 19.76 13.91 5.47
CA PRO A 120 20.68 14.97 5.78
C PRO A 120 21.39 14.69 7.12
N GLY A 121 22.67 15.06 7.19
CA GLY A 121 23.44 14.98 8.44
C GLY A 121 23.00 16.04 9.45
N GLY A 122 22.96 15.68 10.72
CA GLY A 122 22.65 16.58 11.82
C GLY A 122 21.17 16.56 12.25
N PRO A 123 20.87 16.60 13.57
CA PRO A 123 19.50 16.45 14.08
C PRO A 123 18.49 17.47 13.53
N CYS A 124 18.86 18.75 13.46
CA CYS A 124 17.95 19.79 12.97
C CYS A 124 17.56 19.58 11.49
N ARG A 125 18.52 19.16 10.66
CA ARG A 125 18.24 18.90 9.23
C ARG A 125 17.38 17.65 9.05
N ALA A 126 17.58 16.64 9.89
CA ALA A 126 16.74 15.44 9.90
C ALA A 126 15.28 15.78 10.26
N VAL A 127 15.04 16.61 11.28
CA VAL A 127 13.69 17.08 11.62
C VAL A 127 13.04 17.86 10.48
N VAL A 128 13.78 18.78 9.85
CA VAL A 128 13.24 19.54 8.70
C VAL A 128 12.89 18.60 7.54
N HIS A 129 13.71 17.59 7.25
CA HIS A 129 13.42 16.62 6.21
C HIS A 129 12.21 15.74 6.55
N LEU A 130 12.06 15.32 7.82
CA LEU A 130 10.85 14.62 8.30
C LEU A 130 9.59 15.46 8.08
N ARG A 131 9.63 16.75 8.46
CA ARG A 131 8.50 17.67 8.25
C ARG A 131 8.16 17.85 6.78
N ARG A 132 9.16 17.97 5.90
CA ARG A 132 8.95 18.05 4.43
C ARG A 132 8.28 16.79 3.88
N MET A 133 8.68 15.61 4.35
CA MET A 133 8.04 14.35 3.96
C MET A 133 6.62 14.29 4.48
N ALA A 134 6.38 14.54 5.77
CA ALA A 134 5.06 14.49 6.39
C ALA A 134 4.06 15.47 5.75
N TRP A 135 4.49 16.70 5.42
CA TRP A 135 3.67 17.62 4.64
C TRP A 135 3.31 17.07 3.26
N THR A 136 4.28 16.48 2.56
CA THR A 136 4.02 15.92 1.22
C THR A 136 3.09 14.69 1.30
N VAL A 137 3.21 13.87 2.35
CA VAL A 137 2.28 12.77 2.65
C VAL A 137 0.86 13.31 2.84
N ASN A 138 0.69 14.29 3.72
CA ASN A 138 -0.62 14.86 4.04
C ASN A 138 -1.31 15.47 2.82
N GLU A 139 -0.59 16.31 2.07
CA GLU A 139 -1.12 16.96 0.87
C GLU A 139 -1.52 15.96 -0.21
N LEU A 140 -0.71 14.92 -0.43
CA LEU A 140 -1.04 13.88 -1.40
C LEU A 140 -2.25 13.05 -0.97
N LEU A 141 -2.33 12.68 0.32
CA LEU A 141 -3.49 11.98 0.89
C LEU A 141 -4.77 12.79 0.70
N GLU A 142 -4.77 14.05 1.13
CA GLU A 142 -5.93 14.95 1.01
C GLU A 142 -6.35 15.12 -0.46
N ARG A 143 -5.39 15.22 -1.37
CA ARG A 143 -5.68 15.36 -2.81
C ARG A 143 -6.34 14.10 -3.37
N LEU A 144 -5.86 12.92 -3.00
CA LEU A 144 -6.42 11.64 -3.44
C LEU A 144 -7.82 11.39 -2.85
N LEU A 145 -8.07 11.80 -1.61
CA LEU A 145 -9.41 11.75 -1.02
C LEU A 145 -10.37 12.72 -1.74
N THR A 146 -9.93 13.94 -2.00
CA THR A 146 -10.74 14.97 -2.67
C THR A 146 -11.10 14.60 -4.11
N THR A 147 -10.20 13.91 -4.81
CA THR A 147 -10.41 13.47 -6.20
C THR A 147 -11.13 12.13 -6.30
N GLY A 148 -11.45 11.49 -5.16
CA GLY A 148 -12.15 10.21 -5.10
C GLY A 148 -11.29 8.99 -5.46
N GLN A 149 -9.96 9.17 -5.54
CA GLN A 149 -8.99 8.09 -5.76
C GLN A 149 -8.80 7.23 -4.52
N LEU A 150 -9.00 7.83 -3.35
CA LEU A 150 -9.19 7.13 -2.10
C LEU A 150 -10.63 7.34 -1.64
N THR A 151 -11.39 6.26 -1.49
CA THR A 151 -12.68 6.32 -0.81
C THR A 151 -12.45 6.35 0.68
N ASN A 152 -13.00 7.34 1.37
CA ASN A 152 -12.98 7.38 2.83
C ASN A 152 -13.71 6.13 3.36
N VAL A 153 -12.98 5.24 4.04
CA VAL A 153 -13.49 3.92 4.48
C VAL A 153 -14.61 4.07 5.54
N ASN A 154 -14.80 5.28 6.10
CA ASN A 154 -15.85 5.61 7.07
C ASN A 154 -17.10 6.27 6.45
N ALA A 155 -17.32 6.20 5.14
CA ALA A 155 -18.47 6.81 4.46
C ALA A 155 -19.66 5.85 4.20
N VAL A 156 -19.86 4.82 5.04
CA VAL A 156 -21.02 3.90 4.97
C VAL A 156 -21.83 3.97 6.26
#